data_AF-A0A845JXV2-F1
#
_entry.id   AF-A0A845JXV2-F1
#
_cell.length_a   1.000
_cell.length_b   1.000
_cell.length_c   1.000
_cell.angle_alpha   90.00
_cell.angle_beta   90.00
_cell.angle_gamma   90.00
#
_symmetry.space_group_name_H-M   'P 1'
#
loop_
_entity.id
_entity.type
_entity.pdbx_description
1 polymer ?
#
loop_
_entity_poly.entity_id
_entity_poly.type
_entity_poly.pdbx_seq_one_letter_code
_entity_poly.pdbx_strand_id
1 'polypeptide(L)' 'MKKENKIQRKVWRGKRTRLTLTLHPEIEQIIRKTAQENNLPMSVVADEAIYAGLKKLGWI' A
#
# COMPACT_ATOMS: atom_id res chain seq x y z
N MET A 1 -2.74 7.09 -25.25
CA MET A 1 -2.48 7.54 -23.88
C MET A 1 -2.68 6.37 -22.92
N LYS A 2 -1.61 5.78 -22.38
CA LYS A 2 -1.73 4.74 -21.34
C LYS A 2 -2.29 5.42 -20.09
N LYS A 3 -3.50 5.04 -19.66
CA LYS A 3 -4.04 5.44 -18.35
C LYS A 3 -3.07 4.89 -17.30
N GLU A 4 -2.27 5.76 -16.71
CA GLU A 4 -1.49 5.43 -15.52
C GLU A 4 -2.49 4.94 -14.46
N ASN A 5 -2.41 3.66 -14.09
CA ASN A 5 -3.18 3.08 -12.99
C ASN A 5 -2.67 3.67 -11.68
N LYS A 6 -3.03 4.92 -11.40
CA LYS A 6 -2.73 5.59 -10.13
C LYS A 6 -3.46 4.84 -9.01
N ILE A 7 -2.75 4.52 -7.94
CA ILE A 7 -3.35 3.88 -6.77
C ILE A 7 -4.51 4.75 -6.26
N GLN A 8 -5.72 4.18 -6.26
CA GLN A 8 -6.86 4.79 -5.60
C GLN A 8 -6.72 4.60 -4.09
N ARG A 9 -6.42 5.69 -3.39
CA ARG A 9 -6.21 5.68 -1.94
C ARG A 9 -7.54 5.50 -1.22
N LYS A 10 -7.72 4.37 -0.53
CA LYS A 10 -8.92 4.02 0.25
C LYS A 10 -8.67 4.01 1.76
N VAL A 11 -7.42 4.04 2.19
CA VAL A 11 -7.03 3.98 3.61
C VAL A 11 -6.77 5.38 4.19
N TRP A 12 -6.88 5.49 5.52
CA TRP A 12 -6.91 6.72 6.32
C TRP A 12 -5.77 7.72 6.03
N ARG A 13 -6.08 9.02 6.17
CA ARG A 13 -5.16 10.17 5.92
C ARG A 13 -4.88 11.02 7.19
N GLY A 14 -4.85 10.41 8.37
CA GLY A 14 -4.74 11.10 9.66
C GLY A 14 -3.70 10.52 10.62
N LYS A 15 -3.84 10.82 11.92
CA LYS A 15 -3.01 10.24 12.99
C LYS A 15 -3.35 8.75 13.13
N ARG A 16 -2.49 7.88 12.59
CA ARG A 16 -2.60 6.43 12.77
C ARG A 16 -1.62 5.94 13.84
N THR A 17 -2.01 4.88 14.56
CA THR A 17 -1.10 4.14 15.42
C THR A 17 0.03 3.54 14.58
N ARG A 18 1.26 3.55 15.10
CA ARG A 18 2.42 3.01 14.39
C ARG A 18 2.27 1.50 14.22
N LEU A 19 2.39 1.04 12.98
CA LEU A 19 2.47 -0.37 12.62
C LEU A 19 3.87 -0.66 12.08
N THR A 20 4.52 -1.69 12.61
CA THR A 20 5.80 -2.21 12.09
C THR A 20 5.54 -3.60 11.54
N LEU A 21 6.02 -3.88 10.34
CA LEU A 21 5.82 -5.15 9.64
C LEU A 21 7.17 -5.74 9.28
N THR A 22 7.30 -7.04 9.41
CA THR A 22 8.39 -7.81 8.82
C THR A 22 7.86 -8.43 7.53
N LEU A 23 8.43 -8.05 6.40
CA LEU A 23 8.00 -8.47 5.08
C LEU A 23 9.07 -9.34 4.41
N HIS A 24 8.64 -10.27 3.56
CA HIS A 24 9.56 -10.97 2.66
C HIS A 24 10.22 -9.95 1.71
N PRO A 25 11.53 -10.08 1.39
CA PRO A 25 12.25 -9.09 0.58
C PRO A 25 11.57 -8.75 -0.76
N GLU A 26 10.99 -9.74 -1.43
CA GLU A 26 10.28 -9.52 -2.70
C GLU A 26 9.04 -8.64 -2.54
N ILE A 27 8.28 -8.80 -1.45
CA ILE A 27 7.09 -8.00 -1.16
C ILE A 27 7.52 -6.56 -0.83
N GLU A 28 8.58 -6.41 -0.05
CA GLU A 28 9.17 -5.11 0.29
C GLU A 28 9.61 -4.37 -0.98
N GLN A 29 10.28 -5.05 -1.90
CA GLN A 29 10.72 -4.48 -3.18
C GLN A 29 9.54 -4.03 -4.05
N ILE A 30 8.47 -4.82 -4.11
CA ILE A 30 7.24 -4.45 -4.83
C ILE A 30 6.63 -3.19 -4.23
N ILE A 31 6.44 -3.14 -2.91
CA ILE A 31 5.88 -1.96 -2.22
C ILE A 31 6.74 -0.72 -2.48
N ARG A 32 8.06 -0.86 -2.40
CA ARG A 32 9.01 0.24 -2.66
C ARG A 32 8.89 0.76 -4.08
N LYS A 33 8.89 -0.11 -5.08
CA LYS A 33 8.76 0.27 -6.49
C LYS A 33 7.43 0.98 -6.75
N THR A 34 6.34 0.42 -6.24
CA THR A 34 5.00 1.01 -6.38
C THR A 34 4.90 2.37 -5.68
N ALA A 35 5.55 2.55 -4.53
CA ALA A 35 5.64 3.85 -3.85
C ALA A 35 6.38 4.89 -4.68
N GLN A 36 7.49 4.52 -5.32
CA GLN A 36 8.24 5.39 -6.23
C GLN A 36 7.42 5.78 -7.46
N GLU A 37 6.79 4.82 -8.13
CA GLU A 37 5.96 5.04 -9.33
C GLU A 37 4.78 5.99 -9.07
N ASN A 38 4.20 5.94 -7.85
CA ASN A 38 3.06 6.76 -7.48
C ASN A 38 3.44 8.04 -6.72
N ASN A 39 4.75 8.28 -6.49
CA ASN A 39 5.25 9.36 -5.64
C ASN A 39 4.54 9.41 -4.26
N LEU A 40 4.43 8.25 -3.62
CA LEU A 40 3.77 8.08 -2.31
C LEU A 40 4.77 7.54 -1.27
N PRO A 41 4.56 7.80 0.03
CA PRO A 41 5.32 7.14 1.08
C PRO A 41 5.07 5.62 1.07
N MET A 42 6.11 4.82 1.32
CA MET A 42 5.99 3.35 1.42
C MET A 42 4.93 2.91 2.43
N SER A 43 4.80 3.63 3.55
CA SER A 43 3.77 3.35 4.56
C SER A 43 2.35 3.39 4.00
N VAL A 44 2.07 4.37 3.13
CA VAL A 44 0.76 4.50 2.49
C VAL A 44 0.50 3.31 1.57
N VAL A 45 1.48 2.92 0.77
CA VAL A 45 1.33 1.78 -0.15
C VAL A 45 1.16 0.48 0.61
N ALA A 46 1.92 0.28 1.70
CA ALA A 46 1.76 -0.88 2.58
C ALA A 46 0.35 -0.94 3.19
N ASP A 47 -0.20 0.19 3.63
CA ASP A 47 -1.54 0.26 4.21
C ASP A 47 -2.62 -0.11 3.18
N GLU A 48 -2.52 0.42 1.95
CA GLU A 48 -3.43 0.08 0.85
C GLU A 48 -3.31 -1.40 0.48
N ALA A 49 -2.10 -1.96 0.45
CA ALA A 49 -1.86 -3.37 0.17
C ALA A 49 -2.49 -4.27 1.23
N ILE A 50 -2.33 -3.94 2.52
CA ILE A 50 -2.95 -4.67 3.63
C ILE A 50 -4.48 -4.57 3.53
N TYR A 51 -5.03 -3.36 3.36
CA TYR A 51 -6.46 -3.16 3.24
C TYR A 51 -7.07 -3.94 2.06
N ALA A 52 -6.43 -3.87 0.89
CA ALA A 52 -6.88 -4.59 -0.30
C ALA A 52 -6.82 -6.12 -0.09
N GLY A 53 -5.76 -6.61 0.58
CA GLY A 53 -5.61 -8.01 0.94
C GLY A 53 -6.72 -8.49 1.89
N LEU A 54 -6.92 -7.79 3.01
CA LEU A 54 -7.95 -8.13 4.00
C LEU A 54 -9.36 -8.09 3.40
N LYS A 55 -9.65 -7.09 2.56
CA LYS A 55 -10.92 -7.00 1.85
C LYS A 55 -11.14 -8.17 0.89
N LYS A 56 -10.11 -8.55 0.14
CA LYS A 56 -10.17 -9.70 -0.77
C LYS A 56 -10.40 -11.02 -0.03
N LEU A 57 -9.91 -11.12 1.21
CA LEU A 57 -10.15 -12.26 2.10
C LEU A 57 -11.53 -12.22 2.79
N GLY A 58 -12.30 -11.14 2.63
CA GLY A 58 -13.62 -10.97 3.26
C GLY A 58 -13.56 -10.67 4.75
N TRP A 59 -12.41 -10.21 5.26
CA TRP A 59 -12.24 -9.88 6.67
C TRP A 59 -12.76 -8.47 7.00
N ILE A 60 -12.82 -7.59 6.00
CA ILE A 60 -13.35 -6.22 6.04
C ILE A 60 -13.97 -5.82 4.70
#